data_AF-A0A9D5DRK5-F1
#
_entry.id   AF-A0A9D5DRK5-F1
#
_cell.length_a   1.000
_cell.length_b   1.000
_cell.length_c   1.000
_cell.angle_alpha   90.00
_cell.angle_beta   90.00
_cell.angle_gamma   90.00
#
_symmetry.space_group_name_H-M   'P 1'
#
loop_
_entity.id
_entity.type
_entity.pdbx_description
1 polymer ?
#
loop_
_entity_poly.entity_id
_entity_poly.type
_entity_poly.pdbx_seq_one_letter_code
_entity_poly.pdbx_strand_id
1 'polypeptide(L)'
;MSTIVLQGKEYELKLTMESVKYLNRVIQGGPMGIIGKAMMGDLEAFPQIVHAGLFHHGKDFSLKDIEAEIEQAMMNEQLDSDDIYKISNKVVTESFFFRNQAKKLVADNPEAAKALEMLRA
;
A
#
# COMPACT_ATOMS: atom_id res chain seq x y z
N MET A 1 -1.55 4.81 -10.93
CA MET A 1 -0.87 5.76 -10.04
C MET A 1 -1.79 6.07 -8.87
N SER A 2 -1.26 6.03 -7.65
CA SER A 2 -1.99 6.33 -6.41
C SER A 2 -1.29 7.47 -5.71
N THR A 3 -2.06 8.32 -5.03
CA THR A 3 -1.56 9.47 -4.30
C THR A 3 -2.03 9.43 -2.85
N ILE A 4 -1.36 10.19 -1.99
CA ILE A 4 -1.78 10.44 -0.62
C ILE A 4 -1.57 11.93 -0.30
N VAL A 5 -2.45 12.49 0.53
CA VAL A 5 -2.27 13.83 1.07
C VAL A 5 -1.55 13.73 2.41
N LEU A 6 -0.39 14.37 2.53
CA LEU A 6 0.38 14.51 3.77
C LEU A 6 0.74 15.97 3.95
N GLN A 7 0.53 16.52 5.16
CA GLN A 7 0.84 17.93 5.46
C GLN A 7 0.20 18.91 4.46
N GLY A 8 -1.03 18.60 4.01
CA GLY A 8 -1.77 19.40 3.03
C GLY A 8 -1.22 19.38 1.60
N LYS A 9 -0.29 18.46 1.28
CA LYS A 9 0.26 18.28 -0.07
C LYS A 9 0.00 16.88 -0.58
N GLU A 10 -0.34 16.79 -1.86
CA GLU A 10 -0.52 15.51 -2.54
C GLU A 10 0.82 14.94 -3.01
N TYR A 11 1.07 13.67 -2.72
CA TYR A 11 2.28 12.95 -3.08
C TYR A 11 1.96 11.68 -3.85
N GLU A 12 2.64 11.48 -4.98
CA GLU A 12 2.56 10.21 -5.72
C GLU A 12 3.27 9.09 -4.94
N LEU A 13 2.63 7.93 -4.85
CA LEU A 13 3.21 6.74 -4.25
C LEU A 13 3.70 5.77 -5.33
N LYS A 14 4.99 5.43 -5.27
CA LYS A 14 5.62 4.53 -6.22
C LYS A 14 6.72 3.71 -5.55
N LEU A 15 6.64 2.40 -5.72
CA LEU A 15 7.69 1.51 -5.25
C LEU A 15 8.93 1.59 -6.15
N THR A 16 10.09 1.67 -5.51
CA THR A 16 11.42 1.49 -6.11
C THR A 16 12.05 0.19 -5.59
N MET A 17 13.26 -0.13 -6.06
CA MET A 17 14.02 -1.25 -5.51
C MET A 17 14.29 -1.09 -4.00
N GLU A 18 14.55 0.14 -3.54
CA GLU A 18 14.75 0.42 -2.13
C GLU A 18 13.47 0.24 -1.33
N SER A 19 12.34 0.73 -1.85
CA SER A 19 11.01 0.51 -1.27
C SER A 19 10.72 -0.98 -1.08
N VAL A 20 11.01 -1.80 -2.09
CA VAL A 20 10.80 -3.26 -2.02
C VAL A 20 11.72 -3.93 -0.99
N LYS A 21 12.98 -3.52 -0.90
CA LYS A 21 13.91 -4.03 0.12
C LYS A 21 13.45 -3.68 1.52
N TYR A 22 12.96 -2.46 1.71
CA TYR A 22 12.38 -2.00 2.97
C TYR A 22 11.16 -2.84 3.35
N LEU A 23 10.17 -2.95 2.46
CA LEU A 23 8.96 -3.71 2.72
C LEU A 23 9.23 -5.18 3.07
N ASN A 24 10.19 -5.82 2.40
CA ASN A 24 10.59 -7.20 2.73
C ASN A 24 11.22 -7.36 4.13
N ARG A 25 11.76 -6.28 4.70
CA ARG A 25 12.33 -6.30 6.07
C ARG A 25 11.26 -6.07 7.12
N VAL A 26 10.33 -5.15 6.87
CA VAL A 26 9.35 -4.71 7.87
C VAL A 26 8.03 -5.48 7.82
N ILE A 27 7.67 -6.05 6.67
CA ILE A 27 6.48 -6.89 6.52
C ILE A 27 6.87 -8.37 6.47
N GLN A 28 6.30 -9.16 7.38
CA GLN A 28 6.51 -10.61 7.43
C GLN A 28 5.88 -11.33 6.24
N GLY A 29 6.41 -12.51 5.89
CA GLY A 29 5.90 -13.35 4.80
C GLY A 29 6.48 -13.05 3.41
N GLY A 30 7.49 -12.18 3.33
CA GLY A 30 8.19 -11.86 2.08
C GLY A 30 7.25 -11.27 1.02
N PRO A 31 7.52 -11.48 -0.28
CA PRO A 31 6.70 -10.94 -1.37
C PRO A 31 5.22 -11.30 -1.28
N MET A 32 4.89 -12.54 -0.89
CA MET A 32 3.50 -12.98 -0.76
C MET A 32 2.79 -12.34 0.43
N GLY A 33 3.49 -12.18 1.57
CA GLY A 33 2.96 -11.46 2.72
C GLY A 33 2.67 -9.99 2.40
N ILE A 34 3.59 -9.31 1.71
CA ILE A 34 3.40 -7.92 1.27
C ILE A 34 2.17 -7.79 0.37
N ILE A 35 2.05 -8.66 -0.64
CA ILE A 35 0.91 -8.68 -1.56
C ILE A 35 -0.39 -8.95 -0.80
N GLY A 36 -0.44 -9.99 0.02
CA GLY A 36 -1.64 -10.38 0.76
C GLY A 36 -2.12 -9.27 1.71
N LYS A 37 -1.21 -8.67 2.47
CA LYS A 37 -1.54 -7.54 3.35
C LYS A 37 -2.08 -6.33 2.59
N ALA A 38 -1.48 -6.00 1.45
CA ALA A 38 -1.97 -4.91 0.60
C ALA A 38 -3.37 -5.20 0.04
N MET A 39 -3.65 -6.47 -0.32
CA MET A 39 -4.95 -6.91 -0.81
C MET A 39 -6.03 -6.89 0.27
N MET A 40 -5.67 -7.04 1.53
CA MET A 40 -6.59 -6.99 2.67
C MET A 40 -6.81 -5.58 3.21
N GLY A 41 -6.06 -4.57 2.74
CA GLY A 41 -6.08 -3.23 3.33
C GLY A 41 -5.59 -3.23 4.79
N ASP A 42 -4.57 -4.03 5.09
CA ASP A 42 -4.03 -4.19 6.44
C ASP A 42 -3.54 -2.86 7.03
N LEU A 43 -4.18 -2.42 8.13
CA LEU A 43 -3.91 -1.13 8.78
C LEU A 43 -2.47 -1.00 9.28
N GLU A 44 -1.85 -2.09 9.74
CA GLU A 44 -0.45 -2.06 10.21
C GLU A 44 0.54 -1.95 9.06
N ALA A 45 0.25 -2.57 7.90
CA ALA A 45 1.10 -2.46 6.72
C ALA A 45 0.91 -1.15 5.96
N PHE A 46 -0.25 -0.50 6.07
CA PHE A 46 -0.55 0.69 5.28
C PHE A 46 0.48 1.83 5.45
N PRO A 47 0.84 2.28 6.68
CA PRO A 47 1.88 3.29 6.86
C PRO A 47 3.24 2.87 6.29
N GLN A 48 3.58 1.58 6.37
CA GLN A 48 4.81 1.03 5.80
C GLN A 48 4.82 1.12 4.28
N ILE A 49 3.68 0.82 3.65
CA ILE A 49 3.48 0.89 2.20
C ILE A 49 3.57 2.35 1.72
N VAL A 50 2.92 3.27 2.43
CA VAL A 50 2.98 4.71 2.14
C VAL A 50 4.42 5.21 2.26
N HIS A 51 5.09 4.92 3.37
CA HIS A 51 6.49 5.32 3.61
C HIS A 51 7.41 4.81 2.51
N ALA A 52 7.33 3.52 2.18
CA ALA A 52 8.11 2.94 1.09
C ALA A 52 7.78 3.58 -0.26
N GLY A 53 6.51 3.92 -0.50
CA GLY A 53 6.03 4.58 -1.72
C GLY A 53 6.52 6.02 -1.88
N LEU A 54 7.01 6.65 -0.82
CA LEU A 54 7.53 8.02 -0.84
C LEU A 54 9.03 8.11 -1.10
N PHE A 55 9.78 7.00 -1.01
CA PHE A 55 11.25 7.01 -1.14
C PHE A 55 11.75 7.64 -2.45
N HIS A 56 10.97 7.54 -3.53
CA HIS A 56 11.33 8.13 -4.83
C HIS A 56 11.30 9.66 -4.87
N HIS A 57 10.69 10.33 -3.89
CA HIS A 57 10.65 11.80 -3.82
C HIS A 57 11.93 12.42 -3.27
N GLY A 58 12.89 11.62 -2.77
CA GLY A 58 14.14 12.12 -2.19
C GLY A 58 13.94 13.01 -0.94
N LYS A 59 12.74 12.95 -0.34
CA LYS A 59 12.39 13.62 0.91
C LYS A 59 12.42 12.61 2.04
N ASP A 60 13.05 12.98 3.15
CA ASP A 60 13.03 12.18 4.38
C ASP A 60 11.71 12.40 5.12
N PHE A 61 10.69 11.62 4.75
CA PHE A 61 9.52 11.46 5.60
C PHE A 61 9.84 10.43 6.66
N SER A 62 9.70 10.76 7.95
CA SER A 62 9.81 9.73 8.97
C SER A 62 8.54 8.87 8.97
N LEU A 63 8.69 7.57 9.23
CA LEU A 63 7.55 6.68 9.38
C LEU A 63 6.56 7.19 10.45
N LYS A 64 7.08 7.74 11.55
CA LYS A 64 6.27 8.28 12.64
C LYS A 64 5.40 9.46 12.20
N ASP A 65 5.94 10.35 11.35
CA ASP A 65 5.15 11.47 10.83
C ASP A 65 4.05 10.96 9.89
N ILE A 66 4.35 9.93 9.10
CA ILE A 66 3.36 9.29 8.22
C ILE A 66 2.24 8.63 9.03
N GLU A 67 2.58 7.90 10.10
CA GLU A 67 1.60 7.28 11.00
C GLU A 67 0.68 8.33 11.62
N ALA A 68 1.25 9.43 12.12
CA ALA A 68 0.48 10.52 12.72
C ALA A 68 -0.46 11.20 11.71
N GLU A 69 -0.01 11.44 10.48
CA GLU A 69 -0.85 12.04 9.43
C GLU A 69 -1.98 11.09 9.00
N ILE A 70 -1.69 9.79 8.87
CA ILE A 70 -2.71 8.77 8.56
C ILE A 70 -3.75 8.71 9.68
N GLU A 71 -3.32 8.67 10.94
CA GLU A 71 -4.22 8.65 12.09
C GLU A 71 -5.12 9.88 12.12
N GLN A 72 -4.57 11.07 11.88
CA GLN A 72 -5.36 12.30 11.78
C GLN A 72 -6.34 12.27 10.61
N ALA A 73 -5.93 11.78 9.44
CA ALA A 73 -6.81 11.64 8.28
C ALA A 73 -7.99 10.69 8.58
N MET A 74 -7.74 9.59 9.30
CA MET A 74 -8.80 8.69 9.74
C MET A 74 -9.74 9.33 10.77
N MET A 75 -9.19 10.04 11.77
CA MET A 75 -9.99 10.74 12.79
C MET A 75 -10.87 11.83 12.18
N ASN A 76 -10.42 12.47 11.10
CA ASN A 76 -11.16 13.49 10.37
C ASN A 76 -12.07 12.91 9.26
N GLU A 77 -12.21 11.58 9.18
CA GLU A 77 -13.01 10.88 8.15
C GLU A 77 -12.57 11.19 6.71
N GLN A 78 -11.30 11.53 6.51
CA GLN A 78 -10.69 11.84 5.21
C GLN A 78 -9.98 10.62 4.58
N LEU A 79 -9.80 9.57 5.36
CA LEU A 79 -9.20 8.31 4.95
C LEU A 79 -9.96 7.19 5.65
N ASP A 80 -10.61 6.32 4.90
CA ASP A 80 -11.31 5.16 5.45
C ASP A 80 -10.66 3.83 5.06
N SER A 81 -11.28 2.71 5.47
CA SER A 81 -10.77 1.37 5.14
C SER A 81 -10.77 1.05 3.65
N ASP A 82 -11.71 1.61 2.88
CA ASP A 82 -11.79 1.41 1.44
C ASP A 82 -10.68 2.17 0.72
N ASP A 83 -10.38 3.41 1.14
CA ASP A 83 -9.24 4.17 0.66
C ASP A 83 -7.92 3.45 0.93
N ILE A 84 -7.73 2.94 2.16
CA ILE A 84 -6.53 2.19 2.56
C ILE A 84 -6.37 0.96 1.67
N TYR A 85 -7.45 0.20 1.45
CA TYR A 85 -7.45 -0.94 0.55
C TYR A 85 -7.07 -0.55 -0.89
N LYS A 86 -7.70 0.50 -1.44
CA LYS A 86 -7.48 0.97 -2.81
C LYS A 86 -6.06 1.45 -3.02
N ILE A 87 -5.54 2.29 -2.11
CA ILE A 87 -4.18 2.82 -2.17
C ILE A 87 -3.18 1.67 -2.03
N SER A 88 -3.34 0.80 -1.04
CA SER A 88 -2.44 -0.34 -0.83
C SER A 88 -2.34 -1.24 -2.05
N ASN A 89 -3.49 -1.60 -2.64
CA ASN A 89 -3.52 -2.39 -3.86
C ASN A 89 -2.80 -1.69 -5.00
N LYS A 90 -3.12 -0.43 -5.24
CA LYS A 90 -2.56 0.31 -6.38
C LYS A 90 -1.05 0.53 -6.25
N VAL A 91 -0.56 0.74 -5.03
CA VAL A 91 0.88 0.91 -4.76
C VAL A 91 1.63 -0.41 -4.84
N VAL A 92 1.06 -1.50 -4.32
CA VAL A 92 1.74 -2.79 -4.21
C VAL A 92 1.36 -3.73 -5.35
N THR A 93 0.10 -4.14 -5.42
CA THR A 93 -0.36 -5.23 -6.32
C THR A 93 -0.36 -4.83 -7.78
N GLU A 94 -0.40 -3.54 -8.09
CA GLU A 94 -0.25 -3.03 -9.46
C GLU A 94 1.19 -2.58 -9.79
N SER A 95 2.10 -2.62 -8.82
CA SER A 95 3.50 -2.22 -9.03
C SER A 95 4.20 -3.09 -10.07
N PHE A 96 5.20 -2.52 -10.73
CA PHE A 96 6.09 -3.26 -11.64
C PHE A 96 6.67 -4.53 -10.98
N PHE A 97 7.00 -4.46 -9.68
CA PHE A 97 7.64 -5.53 -8.92
C PHE A 97 6.71 -6.70 -8.59
N PHE A 98 5.45 -6.41 -8.22
CA PHE A 98 4.55 -7.42 -7.66
C PHE A 98 3.38 -7.80 -8.57
N ARG A 99 3.04 -7.00 -9.59
CA ARG A 99 1.85 -7.24 -10.43
C ARG A 99 1.72 -8.63 -11.02
N ASN A 100 2.84 -9.23 -11.44
CA ASN A 100 2.80 -10.57 -12.02
C ASN A 100 2.57 -11.64 -10.95
N GLN A 101 3.12 -11.45 -9.75
CA GLN A 101 2.93 -12.36 -8.62
C GLN A 101 1.52 -12.23 -8.04
N ALA A 102 1.03 -11.00 -7.88
CA ALA A 102 -0.34 -10.72 -7.45
C ALA A 102 -1.37 -11.35 -8.39
N LYS A 103 -1.19 -11.22 -9.71
CA LYS A 103 -2.07 -11.87 -10.70
C LYS A 103 -2.10 -13.40 -10.55
N LYS A 104 -0.96 -14.03 -10.30
CA LYS A 104 -0.89 -15.49 -10.08
C LYS A 104 -1.62 -15.88 -8.80
N LEU A 105 -1.36 -15.16 -7.70
CA LEU A 105 -2.01 -15.42 -6.41
C LEU A 105 -3.54 -15.35 -6.52
N VAL A 106 -4.06 -14.38 -7.28
CA VAL A 106 -5.49 -14.23 -7.54
C VAL A 106 -6.03 -15.35 -8.44
N ALA A 107 -5.29 -15.73 -9.49
CA ALA A 107 -5.68 -16.81 -10.38
C ALA A 107 -5.75 -18.18 -9.66
N ASP A 108 -4.87 -18.39 -8.68
CA ASP A 108 -4.82 -19.61 -7.88
C ASP A 108 -5.92 -19.63 -6.78
N ASN A 109 -6.65 -18.53 -6.55
CA ASN A 109 -7.75 -18.43 -5.60
C ASN A 109 -8.96 -17.66 -6.16
N PRO A 110 -9.87 -18.34 -6.89
CA PRO A 110 -10.97 -17.70 -7.61
C PRO A 110 -12.03 -17.02 -6.72
N GLU A 111 -12.17 -17.42 -5.45
CA GLU A 111 -13.04 -16.71 -4.50
C GLU A 111 -12.40 -15.38 -4.05
N ALA A 112 -11.10 -15.38 -3.78
CA ALA A 112 -10.36 -14.15 -3.52
C ALA A 112 -10.39 -13.20 -4.73
N ALA A 113 -10.32 -13.75 -5.96
CA ALA A 113 -10.45 -12.98 -7.19
C ALA A 113 -11.79 -12.23 -7.28
N LYS A 114 -12.91 -12.91 -7.00
CA LYS A 114 -14.23 -12.28 -7.00
C LYS A 114 -14.37 -11.21 -5.92
N ALA A 115 -13.87 -11.47 -4.71
CA ALA A 115 -13.90 -10.48 -3.64
C ALA A 115 -13.11 -9.21 -4.00
N LEU A 116 -11.95 -9.36 -4.64
CA LEU A 116 -11.15 -8.23 -5.11
C LEU A 116 -11.82 -7.44 -6.23
N GLU A 117 -12.48 -8.11 -7.19
CA GLU A 117 -13.21 -7.42 -8.25
C GLU A 117 -14.37 -6.59 -7.69
N MET A 118 -15.10 -7.12 -6.70
CA MET A 118 -16.19 -6.37 -6.04
C MET A 118 -15.68 -5.14 -5.27
N LEU A 119 -14.51 -5.23 -4.66
CA LEU A 119 -13.88 -4.11 -3.93
C LEU A 119 -13.20 -3.09 -4.85
N ARG A 120 -12.96 -3.45 -6.12
CA ARG A 120 -12.37 -2.55 -7.14
C ARG A 120 -13.42 -1.79 -7.97
N ALA A 121 -14.67 -2.25 -7.95
CA ALA A 121 -15.80 -1.65 -8.66
C ALA A 121 -16.30 -0.39 -7.93
#